data_AF-A0A8S0VRD8-F1
#
_entry.id   AF-A0A8S0VRD8-F1
#
_cell.length_a   1.000
_cell.length_b   1.000
_cell.length_c   1.000
_cell.angle_alpha   90.00
_cell.angle_beta   90.00
_cell.angle_gamma   90.00
#
_symmetry.space_group_name_H-M   'P 1'
#
loop_
_entity.id
_entity.type
_entity.pdbx_description
1 polymer ?
#
loop_
_entity_poly.entity_id
_entity_poly.type
_entity_poly.pdbx_seq_one_letter_code
_entity_poly.pdbx_strand_id
1 'polypeptide(L)'
;MAEDMHSSEFYWDNIFIKVRRHYGRLSVAIYISSSNDVQVEDKLFCVPRCEFVKSSEVFADMFLLPSGPASAVEGRDREHPIVLEGYKKGEFACLLKVMYPTAESLISGTNLDLSLEKEEWVSVLKLSTIWNMKRIRTYAIHRLSTQVTFLPMEKILLARAHKVAAWLNEGVTSLVNDVPSPELEDIATLGWETAARILWIRDKSSLSRSTPNILRFRRDDIKCAQCSSPSSLINVNHNCYNCGQAVPADAELTFPGPGSTSGTTDRLVMFRTIQHGKCGTGSPFYSFGVSCSACSSYSGPTHNVRITLGKVAKDMIKEMFGEEIKDYEDMTVA
;
A
#
# COMPACT_ATOMS: atom_id res chain seq x y z
N MET A 1 -14.53 70.12 -10.40
CA MET A 1 -13.38 69.20 -10.55
C MET A 1 -13.12 68.54 -9.21
N ALA A 2 -13.76 67.42 -8.98
CA ALA A 2 -13.37 66.43 -7.99
C ALA A 2 -13.78 65.11 -8.64
N GLU A 3 -12.79 64.46 -9.24
CA GLU A 3 -12.91 63.27 -10.06
C GLU A 3 -13.41 62.08 -9.23
N ASP A 4 -14.32 61.34 -9.86
CA ASP A 4 -14.54 59.91 -9.78
C ASP A 4 -13.61 59.13 -8.84
N MET A 5 -14.13 58.84 -7.65
CA MET A 5 -13.70 57.69 -6.87
C MET A 5 -14.82 56.64 -6.94
N HIS A 6 -14.98 56.07 -8.14
CA HIS A 6 -15.77 54.87 -8.33
C HIS A 6 -15.15 53.77 -7.47
N SER A 7 -15.87 53.40 -6.42
CA SER A 7 -15.66 52.24 -5.56
C SER A 7 -15.23 51.01 -6.38
N SER A 8 -13.96 50.67 -6.30
CA SER A 8 -13.35 49.44 -6.82
C SER A 8 -13.08 48.46 -5.67
N GLU A 9 -14.02 48.36 -4.73
CA GLU A 9 -13.94 47.50 -3.55
C GLU A 9 -14.57 46.12 -3.83
N PHE A 10 -13.73 45.09 -3.84
CA PHE A 10 -14.08 43.68 -3.55
C PHE A 10 -15.18 42.99 -4.38
N TYR A 11 -15.03 42.91 -5.70
CA TYR A 11 -15.68 41.83 -6.46
C TYR A 11 -14.90 40.53 -6.24
N TRP A 12 -15.37 39.69 -5.32
CA TRP A 12 -15.00 38.28 -5.33
C TRP A 12 -15.53 37.67 -6.64
N ASP A 13 -14.64 37.39 -7.60
CA ASP A 13 -14.98 36.64 -8.82
C ASP A 13 -15.44 35.25 -8.40
N ASN A 14 -16.74 35.12 -8.15
CA ASN A 14 -17.37 33.88 -7.73
C ASN A 14 -17.75 33.06 -8.96
N ILE A 15 -17.58 31.75 -8.86
CA ILE A 15 -18.01 30.78 -9.87
C ILE A 15 -19.16 29.94 -9.33
N PHE A 16 -20.07 29.58 -10.23
CA PHE A 16 -21.17 28.68 -9.97
C PHE A 16 -20.81 27.27 -10.43
N ILE A 17 -20.77 26.32 -9.48
CA ILE A 17 -20.46 24.91 -9.75
C ILE A 17 -21.68 24.06 -9.44
N LYS A 18 -22.14 23.31 -10.42
CA LYS A 18 -23.27 22.38 -10.31
C LYS A 18 -22.74 20.96 -10.22
N VAL A 19 -22.87 20.33 -9.05
CA VAL A 19 -22.44 18.94 -8.83
C VAL A 19 -23.60 18.01 -9.09
N ARG A 20 -23.39 17.03 -9.99
CA ARG A 20 -24.38 16.04 -10.37
C ARG A 20 -23.87 14.62 -10.20
N ARG A 21 -24.73 13.76 -9.65
CA ARG A 21 -24.50 12.32 -9.65
C ARG A 21 -25.57 11.61 -10.48
N HIS A 22 -25.18 11.06 -11.62
CA HIS A 22 -26.03 10.14 -12.38
C HIS A 22 -25.70 8.70 -12.01
N TYR A 23 -26.68 7.97 -11.49
CA TYR A 23 -26.65 6.52 -11.50
C TYR A 23 -26.98 6.05 -12.91
N GLY A 24 -25.96 5.68 -13.68
CA GLY A 24 -26.15 5.06 -14.99
C GLY A 24 -26.99 3.79 -14.84
N ARG A 25 -28.02 3.67 -15.68
CA ARG A 25 -28.82 2.45 -15.83
C ARG A 25 -27.86 1.31 -16.20
N LEU A 26 -27.57 0.41 -15.26
CA LEU A 26 -26.86 -0.83 -15.55
C LEU A 26 -27.66 -1.58 -16.61
N SER A 27 -27.14 -1.62 -17.84
CA SER A 27 -27.59 -2.53 -18.88
C SER A 27 -27.09 -3.94 -18.56
N VAL A 28 -27.65 -4.53 -17.50
CA VAL A 28 -27.77 -5.98 -17.33
C VAL A 28 -29.13 -6.20 -16.68
N ALA A 29 -30.07 -6.72 -17.46
CA ALA A 29 -31.39 -7.11 -16.98
C ALA A 29 -31.24 -8.25 -15.96
N ILE A 30 -31.44 -7.95 -14.68
CA ILE A 30 -31.95 -8.94 -13.71
C ILE A 30 -33.15 -8.28 -13.04
N TYR A 31 -34.32 -8.86 -13.30
CA TYR A 31 -35.59 -8.56 -12.65
C TYR A 31 -35.45 -8.67 -11.14
N ILE A 32 -35.55 -7.56 -10.41
CA ILE A 32 -36.17 -7.55 -9.08
C ILE A 32 -37.08 -6.33 -9.01
N SER A 33 -38.37 -6.63 -8.88
CA SER A 33 -39.47 -5.69 -8.68
C SER A 33 -39.42 -5.10 -7.27
N SER A 34 -39.05 -3.83 -7.15
CA SER A 34 -39.62 -2.85 -6.19
C SER A 34 -38.81 -1.55 -6.22
N SER A 35 -39.36 -0.53 -6.87
CA SER A 35 -39.11 0.91 -6.69
C SER A 35 -37.67 1.36 -6.40
N ASN A 36 -36.85 1.51 -7.44
CA ASN A 36 -35.62 2.30 -7.36
C ASN A 36 -35.94 3.74 -7.78
N ASP A 37 -36.17 4.62 -6.81
CA ASP A 37 -36.02 6.06 -7.02
C ASP A 37 -34.56 6.32 -7.43
N VAL A 38 -34.33 6.66 -8.69
CA VAL A 38 -33.04 7.16 -9.16
C VAL A 38 -32.87 8.56 -8.57
N GLN A 39 -32.35 8.64 -7.34
CA GLN A 39 -32.08 9.92 -6.70
C GLN A 39 -30.87 10.57 -7.38
N VAL A 40 -31.13 11.47 -8.32
CA VAL A 40 -30.11 12.36 -8.87
C VAL A 40 -29.74 13.35 -7.78
N GLU A 41 -28.47 13.37 -7.37
CA GLU A 41 -27.97 14.48 -6.56
C GLU A 41 -27.76 15.67 -7.49
N ASP A 42 -28.46 16.78 -7.25
CA ASP A 42 -28.27 18.05 -7.97
C ASP A 42 -28.09 19.19 -6.95
N LYS A 43 -26.89 19.79 -6.91
CA LYS A 43 -26.61 20.93 -6.02
C LYS A 43 -25.73 21.97 -6.69
N LEU A 44 -26.17 23.22 -6.62
CA LEU A 44 -25.42 24.40 -7.03
C LEU A 44 -24.66 25.00 -5.84
N PHE A 45 -23.37 25.29 -6.07
CA PHE A 45 -22.46 25.94 -5.14
C PHE A 45 -21.98 27.26 -5.76
N CYS A 46 -21.90 28.32 -4.95
CA CYS A 46 -21.33 29.60 -5.33
C CYS A 46 -20.06 29.79 -4.50
N VAL A 47 -18.90 29.80 -5.15
CA VAL A 47 -17.60 29.74 -4.46
C VAL A 47 -16.59 30.71 -5.09
N PRO A 48 -15.64 31.27 -4.32
CA PRO A 48 -14.63 32.17 -4.87
C PRO A 48 -13.68 31.46 -5.85
N ARG A 49 -13.57 31.93 -7.08
CA ARG A 49 -12.75 31.31 -8.14
C ARG A 49 -11.26 31.24 -7.79
N CYS A 50 -10.78 32.24 -7.07
CA CYS A 50 -9.35 32.45 -6.86
C CYS A 50 -8.65 31.25 -6.21
N GLU A 51 -9.30 30.57 -5.26
CA GLU A 51 -8.70 29.42 -4.59
C GLU A 51 -8.68 28.18 -5.49
N PHE A 52 -9.67 27.97 -6.36
CA PHE A 52 -9.66 26.91 -7.36
C PHE A 52 -8.50 27.06 -8.35
N VAL A 53 -8.29 28.27 -8.88
CA VAL A 53 -7.18 28.57 -9.79
C VAL A 53 -5.82 28.38 -9.12
N LYS A 54 -5.69 28.82 -7.85
CA LYS A 54 -4.43 28.69 -7.10
C LYS A 54 -4.13 27.24 -6.71
N SER A 55 -5.15 26.48 -6.37
CA SER A 55 -5.00 25.13 -5.82
C SER A 55 -4.97 24.05 -6.90
N SER A 56 -5.49 24.29 -8.10
CA SER A 56 -5.62 23.30 -9.16
C SER A 56 -5.25 23.85 -10.53
N GLU A 57 -4.26 23.22 -11.15
CA GLU A 57 -3.88 23.47 -12.55
C GLU A 57 -5.03 23.12 -13.51
N VAL A 58 -5.80 22.06 -13.21
CA VAL A 58 -6.97 21.65 -14.02
C VAL A 58 -7.99 22.78 -14.11
N PHE A 59 -8.32 23.40 -12.97
CA PHE A 59 -9.24 24.53 -12.95
C PHE A 59 -8.58 25.79 -13.55
N ALA A 60 -7.31 26.06 -13.27
CA ALA A 60 -6.58 27.19 -13.88
C ALA A 60 -6.61 27.13 -15.41
N ASP A 61 -6.28 25.98 -15.99
CA ASP A 61 -6.26 25.75 -17.44
C ASP A 61 -7.67 25.85 -18.04
N MET A 62 -8.67 25.21 -17.41
CA MET A 62 -10.07 25.32 -17.83
C MET A 62 -10.52 26.78 -17.95
N PHE A 63 -10.07 27.62 -17.03
CA PHE A 63 -10.36 29.05 -16.99
C PHE A 63 -9.58 29.90 -17.98
N LEU A 64 -8.49 29.38 -18.56
CA LEU A 64 -7.68 30.04 -19.58
C LEU A 64 -8.12 29.67 -21.01
N LEU A 65 -8.90 28.60 -21.17
CA LEU A 65 -9.43 28.20 -22.48
C LEU A 65 -10.34 29.31 -23.05
N PRO A 66 -10.28 29.57 -24.37
CA PRO A 66 -11.14 30.56 -25.01
C PRO A 66 -12.60 30.21 -24.74
N SER A 67 -13.27 31.06 -23.97
CA SER A 67 -14.70 30.91 -23.75
C SER A 67 -15.43 31.27 -25.06
N GLY A 68 -16.57 30.62 -25.32
CA GLY A 68 -17.44 30.95 -26.45
C GLY A 68 -17.98 32.40 -26.39
N PRO A 69 -19.02 32.77 -27.16
CA PRO A 69 -19.62 34.09 -27.05
C PRO A 69 -19.88 34.46 -25.58
N ALA A 70 -19.73 35.73 -25.19
CA ALA A 70 -19.67 36.17 -23.79
C ALA A 70 -20.85 35.72 -22.90
N SER A 71 -21.98 35.32 -23.49
CA SER A 71 -23.15 34.75 -22.79
C SER A 71 -23.03 33.25 -22.45
N ALA A 72 -21.99 32.55 -22.89
CA ALA A 72 -21.80 31.10 -22.75
C ALA A 72 -20.56 30.74 -21.92
N VAL A 73 -20.01 31.69 -21.16
CA VAL A 73 -18.87 31.43 -20.27
C VAL A 73 -19.34 30.58 -19.10
N GLU A 74 -18.88 29.33 -19.03
CA GLU A 74 -19.22 28.42 -17.93
C GLU A 74 -18.75 28.96 -16.58
N GLY A 75 -19.57 28.77 -15.56
CA GLY A 75 -19.33 29.18 -14.18
C GLY A 75 -19.70 30.63 -13.87
N ARG A 76 -20.09 31.44 -14.85
CA ARG A 76 -20.33 32.89 -14.67
C ARG A 76 -21.56 33.21 -13.83
N ASP A 77 -22.63 32.47 -14.02
CA ASP A 77 -23.92 32.70 -13.37
C ASP A 77 -24.64 31.37 -13.09
N ARG A 78 -25.84 31.45 -12.50
CA ARG A 78 -26.62 30.27 -12.08
C ARG A 78 -27.16 29.49 -13.27
N GLU A 79 -27.39 30.16 -14.38
CA GLU A 79 -27.94 29.64 -15.62
C GLU A 79 -26.86 28.91 -16.44
N HIS A 80 -25.60 29.32 -16.29
CA HIS A 80 -24.42 28.75 -16.96
C HIS A 80 -23.37 28.25 -15.95
N PRO A 81 -23.67 27.27 -15.08
CA PRO A 81 -22.70 26.77 -14.11
C PRO A 81 -21.68 25.81 -14.75
N ILE A 82 -20.52 25.65 -14.11
CA ILE A 82 -19.61 24.53 -14.40
C ILE A 82 -20.27 23.25 -13.90
N VAL A 83 -20.54 22.29 -14.78
CA VAL A 83 -21.21 21.04 -14.42
C VAL A 83 -20.19 19.94 -14.16
N LEU A 84 -20.15 19.45 -12.91
CA LEU A 84 -19.31 18.34 -12.49
C LEU A 84 -20.15 17.05 -12.44
N GLU A 85 -20.13 16.30 -13.53
CA GLU A 85 -20.86 15.04 -13.67
C GLU A 85 -20.15 13.85 -12.99
N GLY A 86 -20.90 13.02 -12.28
CA GLY A 86 -20.40 11.79 -11.64
C GLY A 86 -19.89 11.96 -10.20
N TYR A 87 -20.00 13.16 -9.62
CA TYR A 87 -19.48 13.47 -8.28
C TYR A 87 -20.62 13.60 -7.26
N LYS A 88 -20.37 13.22 -6.01
CA LYS A 88 -21.34 13.40 -4.92
C LYS A 88 -21.24 14.81 -4.37
N LYS A 89 -22.38 15.45 -4.07
CA LYS A 89 -22.40 16.80 -3.48
C LYS A 89 -21.73 16.83 -2.09
N GLY A 90 -21.83 15.74 -1.33
CA GLY A 90 -21.20 15.60 -0.02
C GLY A 90 -19.67 15.57 -0.10
N GLU A 91 -19.12 14.82 -1.07
CA GLU A 91 -17.68 14.78 -1.31
C GLU A 91 -17.15 16.17 -1.67
N PHE A 92 -17.87 16.88 -2.54
CA PHE A 92 -17.52 18.25 -2.93
C PHE A 92 -17.59 19.24 -1.75
N ALA A 93 -18.63 19.14 -0.92
CA ALA A 93 -18.75 19.97 0.28
C ALA A 93 -17.58 19.75 1.25
N CYS A 94 -17.07 18.52 1.39
CA CYS A 94 -15.89 18.23 2.22
C CYS A 94 -14.64 18.94 1.69
N LEU A 95 -14.43 18.93 0.37
CA LEU A 95 -13.33 19.68 -0.24
C LEU A 95 -13.46 21.19 0.03
N LEU A 96 -14.66 21.76 -0.13
CA LEU A 96 -14.91 23.18 0.12
C LEU A 96 -14.61 23.57 1.58
N LYS A 97 -14.91 22.71 2.57
CA LYS A 97 -14.55 22.96 3.98
C LYS A 97 -13.03 23.14 4.15
N VAL A 98 -12.22 22.45 3.35
CA VAL A 98 -10.75 22.55 3.39
C VAL A 98 -10.25 23.78 2.62
N MET A 99 -10.87 24.10 1.48
CA MET A 99 -10.49 25.26 0.65
C MET A 99 -10.89 26.60 1.29
N TYR A 100 -12.01 26.62 2.01
CA TYR A 100 -12.59 27.82 2.61
C TYR A 100 -12.86 27.58 4.10
N PRO A 101 -11.82 27.48 4.93
CA PRO A 101 -11.97 27.33 6.37
C PRO A 101 -12.70 28.52 6.98
N THR A 102 -13.58 28.27 7.95
CA THR A 102 -14.29 29.33 8.68
C THR A 102 -13.35 30.00 9.69
N ALA A 103 -13.67 31.22 10.12
CA ALA A 103 -12.89 31.92 11.15
C ALA A 103 -12.74 31.06 12.44
N GLU A 104 -13.79 30.35 12.84
CA GLU A 104 -13.76 29.43 13.99
C GLU A 104 -12.68 28.34 13.83
N SER A 105 -12.54 27.75 12.63
CA SER A 105 -11.51 26.73 12.37
C SER A 105 -10.07 27.27 12.39
N LEU A 106 -9.89 28.58 12.25
CA LEU A 106 -8.60 29.27 12.28
C LEU A 106 -8.23 29.78 13.67
N ILE A 107 -9.21 30.00 14.55
CA ILE A 107 -9.01 30.61 15.87
C ILE A 107 -8.71 29.57 16.97
N SER A 108 -8.97 28.27 16.71
CA SER A 108 -8.79 27.17 17.68
C SER A 108 -7.34 26.81 18.06
N GLY A 109 -6.34 27.59 17.66
CA GLY A 109 -4.94 27.42 18.08
C GLY A 109 -3.94 27.62 16.94
N THR A 110 -2.71 27.11 17.10
CA THR A 110 -1.61 27.25 16.13
C THR A 110 -1.77 26.40 14.85
N ASN A 111 -2.79 25.54 14.77
CA ASN A 111 -3.05 24.67 13.63
C ASN A 111 -4.50 24.78 13.17
N LEU A 112 -4.71 24.73 11.86
CA LEU A 112 -6.04 24.62 11.25
C LEU A 112 -6.71 23.32 11.72
N ASP A 113 -7.76 23.44 12.53
CA ASP A 113 -8.50 22.30 13.06
C ASP A 113 -9.84 22.13 12.34
N LEU A 114 -9.78 21.45 11.19
CA LEU A 114 -10.97 21.03 10.48
C LEU A 114 -11.48 19.74 11.14
N SER A 115 -12.63 19.84 11.82
CA SER A 115 -13.37 18.71 12.35
C SER A 115 -14.03 17.94 11.20
N LEU A 116 -13.21 17.13 10.51
CA LEU A 116 -13.63 16.21 9.46
C LEU A 116 -13.38 14.78 9.90
N GLU A 117 -14.37 13.92 9.66
CA GLU A 117 -14.27 12.49 9.90
C GLU A 117 -13.43 11.78 8.82
N LYS A 118 -13.13 10.50 9.06
CA LYS A 118 -12.32 9.67 8.17
C LYS A 118 -12.85 9.69 6.73
N GLU A 119 -14.14 9.43 6.53
CA GLU A 119 -14.78 9.35 5.21
C GLU A 119 -14.81 10.71 4.50
N GLU A 120 -14.91 11.80 5.27
CA GLU A 120 -14.83 13.16 4.74
C GLU A 120 -13.41 13.47 4.25
N TRP A 121 -12.38 13.10 5.02
CA TRP A 121 -10.99 13.24 4.58
C TRP A 121 -10.65 12.37 3.36
N VAL A 122 -11.18 11.14 3.28
CA VAL A 122 -11.06 10.30 2.07
C VAL A 122 -11.73 10.98 0.87
N SER A 123 -12.86 11.65 1.09
CA SER A 123 -13.54 12.42 0.04
C SER A 123 -12.70 13.62 -0.44
N VAL A 124 -12.07 14.35 0.49
CA VAL A 124 -11.12 15.43 0.17
C VAL A 124 -9.94 14.87 -0.64
N LEU A 125 -9.32 13.78 -0.17
CA LEU A 125 -8.21 13.13 -0.85
C LEU A 125 -8.60 12.74 -2.29
N LYS A 126 -9.75 12.08 -2.46
CA LYS A 126 -10.27 11.68 -3.77
C LYS A 126 -10.35 12.86 -4.74
N LEU A 127 -11.07 13.93 -4.37
CA LEU A 127 -11.28 15.07 -5.27
C LEU A 127 -9.99 15.85 -5.52
N SER A 128 -9.16 16.05 -4.48
CA SER A 128 -7.86 16.71 -4.62
C SER A 128 -6.90 15.92 -5.53
N THR A 129 -7.06 14.61 -5.63
CA THR A 129 -6.27 13.78 -6.56
C THR A 129 -6.77 13.96 -7.98
N ILE A 130 -8.09 13.87 -8.18
CA ILE A 130 -8.72 13.99 -9.50
C ILE A 130 -8.47 15.37 -10.12
N TRP A 131 -8.51 16.43 -9.31
CA TRP A 131 -8.33 17.81 -9.78
C TRP A 131 -6.91 18.34 -9.58
N ASN A 132 -5.93 17.45 -9.40
CA ASN A 132 -4.51 17.80 -9.24
C ASN A 132 -4.24 18.92 -8.22
N MET A 133 -4.93 18.89 -7.08
CA MET A 133 -4.78 19.86 -6.00
C MET A 133 -3.67 19.47 -5.04
N LYS A 134 -2.41 19.57 -5.48
CA LYS A 134 -1.22 19.01 -4.79
C LYS A 134 -1.15 19.35 -3.30
N ARG A 135 -1.33 20.63 -2.93
CA ARG A 135 -1.26 21.08 -1.53
C ARG A 135 -2.35 20.47 -0.66
N ILE A 136 -3.59 20.44 -1.17
CA ILE A 136 -4.75 19.88 -0.45
C ILE A 136 -4.61 18.36 -0.34
N ARG A 137 -4.16 17.71 -1.40
CA ARG A 137 -3.86 16.28 -1.44
C ARG A 137 -2.83 15.90 -0.38
N THR A 138 -1.69 16.58 -0.34
CA THR A 138 -0.64 16.34 0.66
C THR A 138 -1.17 16.54 2.08
N TYR A 139 -1.98 17.58 2.30
CA TYR A 139 -2.60 17.82 3.60
C TYR A 139 -3.58 16.72 4.02
N ALA A 140 -4.43 16.26 3.10
CA ALA A 140 -5.37 15.16 3.34
C ALA A 140 -4.63 13.84 3.66
N ILE A 141 -3.57 13.51 2.91
CA ILE A 141 -2.71 12.35 3.19
C ILE A 141 -2.09 12.46 4.59
N HIS A 142 -1.57 13.63 4.95
CA HIS A 142 -0.97 13.85 6.27
C HIS A 142 -1.99 13.64 7.39
N ARG A 143 -3.19 14.25 7.29
CA ARG A 143 -4.26 14.09 8.30
C ARG A 143 -4.68 12.63 8.43
N LEU A 144 -4.93 11.94 7.30
CA LEU A 144 -5.31 10.53 7.29
C LEU A 144 -4.20 9.62 7.87
N SER A 145 -2.93 9.90 7.57
CA SER A 145 -1.81 9.10 8.07
C SER A 145 -1.52 9.28 9.56
N THR A 146 -1.84 10.45 10.12
CA THR A 146 -1.51 10.80 11.51
C THR A 146 -2.67 10.63 12.49
N GLN A 147 -3.92 10.74 12.02
CA GLN A 147 -5.10 10.75 12.89
C GLN A 147 -6.01 9.54 12.71
N VAL A 148 -5.84 8.77 11.63
CA VAL A 148 -6.68 7.60 11.34
C VAL A 148 -5.85 6.33 11.39
N THR A 149 -6.34 5.32 12.10
CA THR A 149 -5.79 3.98 12.03
C THR A 149 -6.57 3.18 10.99
N PHE A 150 -5.89 2.81 9.90
CA PHE A 150 -6.44 1.97 8.84
C PHE A 150 -6.07 0.51 9.07
N LEU A 151 -6.98 -0.40 8.68
CA LEU A 151 -6.61 -1.80 8.52
C LEU A 151 -5.57 -1.94 7.39
N PRO A 152 -4.65 -2.92 7.46
CA PRO A 152 -3.62 -3.09 6.43
C PRO A 152 -4.19 -3.22 5.00
N MET A 153 -5.31 -3.95 4.86
CA MET A 153 -5.99 -4.11 3.57
C MET A 153 -6.59 -2.79 3.08
N GLU A 154 -7.22 -2.05 3.98
CA GLU A 154 -7.78 -0.74 3.68
C GLU A 154 -6.69 0.23 3.21
N LYS A 155 -5.50 0.21 3.84
CA LYS A 155 -4.34 0.99 3.37
C LYS A 155 -3.98 0.66 1.93
N ILE A 156 -3.90 -0.63 1.56
CA ILE A 156 -3.56 -1.05 0.19
C ILE A 156 -4.62 -0.55 -0.81
N LEU A 157 -5.91 -0.71 -0.48
CA LEU A 157 -7.00 -0.28 -1.37
C LEU A 157 -6.99 1.23 -1.57
N LEU A 158 -6.86 2.02 -0.50
CA LEU A 158 -6.79 3.47 -0.56
C LEU A 158 -5.50 3.94 -1.25
N ALA A 159 -4.37 3.27 -1.00
CA ALA A 159 -3.10 3.56 -1.65
C ALA A 159 -3.19 3.44 -3.17
N ARG A 160 -3.89 2.42 -3.68
CA ARG A 160 -4.10 2.22 -5.12
C ARG A 160 -5.08 3.21 -5.70
N ALA A 161 -6.21 3.41 -5.02
CA ALA A 161 -7.26 4.33 -5.44
C ALA A 161 -6.76 5.79 -5.52
N HIS A 162 -5.84 6.16 -4.62
CA HIS A 162 -5.33 7.52 -4.50
C HIS A 162 -3.83 7.65 -4.76
N LYS A 163 -3.15 6.61 -5.26
CA LYS A 163 -1.72 6.64 -5.61
C LYS A 163 -0.83 7.13 -4.45
N VAL A 164 -0.97 6.54 -3.27
CA VAL A 164 -0.21 6.91 -2.05
C VAL A 164 0.81 5.82 -1.73
N ALA A 165 2.06 6.02 -2.18
CA ALA A 165 3.15 5.04 -2.08
C ALA A 165 3.38 4.51 -0.65
N ALA A 166 3.44 5.43 0.33
CA ALA A 166 3.68 5.08 1.73
C ALA A 166 2.64 4.08 2.26
N TRP A 167 1.35 4.31 1.97
CA TRP A 167 0.27 3.44 2.43
C TRP A 167 0.32 2.05 1.78
N LEU A 168 0.71 1.95 0.50
CA LEU A 168 0.89 0.65 -0.16
C LEU A 168 2.01 -0.13 0.52
N ASN A 169 3.16 0.50 0.71
CA ASN A 169 4.32 -0.12 1.35
C ASN A 169 4.00 -0.54 2.79
N GLU A 170 3.38 0.34 3.59
CA GLU A 170 2.98 0.05 4.96
C GLU A 170 1.97 -1.11 5.02
N GLY A 171 0.89 -1.06 4.22
CA GLY A 171 -0.14 -2.09 4.22
C GLY A 171 0.40 -3.47 3.83
N VAL A 172 1.23 -3.53 2.77
CA VAL A 172 1.90 -4.79 2.36
C VAL A 172 2.85 -5.27 3.45
N THR A 173 3.65 -4.38 4.02
CA THR A 173 4.60 -4.73 5.09
C THR A 173 3.89 -5.28 6.31
N SER A 174 2.77 -4.68 6.73
CA SER A 174 1.94 -5.19 7.82
C SER A 174 1.42 -6.58 7.51
N LEU A 175 0.75 -6.80 6.36
CA LEU A 175 0.21 -8.12 6.03
C LEU A 175 1.27 -9.23 5.90
N VAL A 176 2.47 -8.89 5.43
CA VAL A 176 3.59 -9.83 5.37
C VAL A 176 4.06 -10.23 6.76
N ASN A 177 4.12 -9.30 7.72
CA ASN A 177 4.76 -9.50 9.02
C ASN A 177 3.80 -9.85 10.17
N ASP A 178 2.53 -9.46 10.11
CA ASP A 178 1.57 -9.56 11.21
C ASP A 178 1.28 -11.01 11.61
N VAL A 179 0.96 -11.30 12.87
CA VAL A 179 0.50 -12.64 13.31
C VAL A 179 -0.79 -12.44 14.12
N PRO A 180 -1.90 -13.15 13.82
CA PRO A 180 -2.06 -14.28 12.89
C PRO A 180 -2.03 -13.89 11.41
N SER A 181 -2.03 -14.89 10.52
CA SER A 181 -2.21 -14.67 9.08
C SER A 181 -3.58 -14.04 8.82
N PRO A 182 -3.72 -13.11 7.85
CA PRO A 182 -5.04 -12.64 7.44
C PRO A 182 -5.90 -13.81 6.95
N GLU A 183 -7.22 -13.67 7.14
CA GLU A 183 -8.19 -14.62 6.62
C GLU A 183 -8.18 -14.62 5.09
N LEU A 184 -8.55 -15.76 4.48
CA LEU A 184 -8.45 -15.93 3.04
C LEU A 184 -9.45 -15.02 2.31
N GLU A 185 -10.67 -14.92 2.84
CA GLU A 185 -11.73 -14.07 2.32
C GLU A 185 -11.31 -12.60 2.32
N ASP A 186 -10.71 -12.17 3.42
CA ASP A 186 -10.22 -10.82 3.64
C ASP A 186 -9.12 -10.45 2.63
N ILE A 187 -8.06 -11.25 2.56
CA ILE A 187 -6.94 -10.94 1.65
C ILE A 187 -7.33 -11.07 0.17
N ALA A 188 -8.31 -11.92 -0.16
CA ALA A 188 -8.83 -12.07 -1.51
C ALA A 188 -9.46 -10.78 -2.06
N THR A 189 -9.93 -9.87 -1.19
CA THR A 189 -10.46 -8.55 -1.60
C THR A 189 -9.43 -7.67 -2.31
N LEU A 190 -8.12 -7.92 -2.09
CA LEU A 190 -7.02 -7.21 -2.75
C LEU A 190 -6.77 -7.67 -4.19
N GLY A 191 -7.47 -8.72 -4.63
CA GLY A 191 -7.23 -9.43 -5.89
C GLY A 191 -6.22 -10.58 -5.72
N TRP A 192 -6.41 -11.64 -6.52
CA TRP A 192 -5.67 -12.89 -6.39
C TRP A 192 -4.15 -12.71 -6.44
N GLU A 193 -3.66 -11.81 -7.31
CA GLU A 193 -2.23 -11.61 -7.51
C GLU A 193 -1.58 -10.93 -6.30
N THR A 194 -2.23 -9.91 -5.74
CA THR A 194 -1.73 -9.22 -4.55
C THR A 194 -1.75 -10.17 -3.34
N ALA A 195 -2.84 -10.91 -3.17
CA ALA A 195 -2.96 -11.92 -2.13
C ALA A 195 -1.86 -12.99 -2.24
N ALA A 196 -1.66 -13.56 -3.44
CA ALA A 196 -0.64 -14.58 -3.69
C ALA A 196 0.77 -14.06 -3.42
N ARG A 197 1.11 -12.84 -3.87
CA ARG A 197 2.42 -12.22 -3.59
C ARG A 197 2.65 -12.04 -2.09
N ILE A 198 1.67 -11.52 -1.36
CA ILE A 198 1.77 -11.33 0.11
C ILE A 198 1.95 -12.66 0.83
N LEU A 199 1.12 -13.66 0.53
CA LEU A 199 1.19 -14.99 1.15
C LEU A 199 2.51 -15.70 0.81
N TRP A 200 2.99 -15.56 -0.43
CA TRP A 200 4.27 -16.11 -0.85
C TRP A 200 5.45 -15.45 -0.12
N ILE A 201 5.48 -14.12 -0.02
CA ILE A 201 6.51 -13.42 0.75
C ILE A 201 6.47 -13.87 2.20
N ARG A 202 5.28 -13.98 2.79
CA ARG A 202 5.08 -14.44 4.16
C ARG A 202 5.59 -15.86 4.40
N ASP A 203 5.28 -16.80 3.50
CA ASP A 203 5.80 -18.18 3.58
C ASP A 203 7.32 -18.20 3.57
N LYS A 204 7.94 -17.43 2.66
CA LYS A 204 9.40 -17.36 2.51
C LYS A 204 10.08 -16.58 3.64
N SER A 205 9.45 -15.54 4.17
CA SER A 205 10.00 -14.70 5.24
C SER A 205 9.81 -15.29 6.63
N SER A 206 8.77 -16.11 6.83
CA SER A 206 8.48 -16.77 8.11
C SER A 206 9.65 -17.59 8.66
N LEU A 207 10.53 -18.05 7.76
CA LEU A 207 11.71 -18.88 8.00
C LEU A 207 12.98 -18.05 8.24
N SER A 208 12.99 -16.80 7.78
CA SER A 208 14.10 -15.85 8.01
C SER A 208 13.97 -15.12 9.36
N ARG A 209 12.91 -15.42 10.14
CA ARG A 209 12.73 -14.96 11.54
C ARG A 209 13.75 -15.60 12.48
N SER A 210 15.00 -15.24 12.24
CA SER A 210 16.14 -15.53 13.10
C SER A 210 16.03 -14.60 14.29
N THR A 211 15.83 -15.13 15.49
CA THR A 211 16.17 -14.35 16.68
C THR A 211 17.70 -14.30 16.76
N PRO A 212 18.33 -13.29 17.42
CA PRO A 212 19.79 -13.23 17.52
C PRO A 212 20.44 -14.52 18.06
N ASN A 213 19.66 -15.37 18.73
CA ASN A 213 20.11 -16.60 19.36
C ASN A 213 19.74 -17.89 18.61
N ILE A 214 18.85 -17.86 17.62
CA ILE A 214 18.41 -19.08 16.90
C ILE A 214 18.23 -18.77 15.42
N LEU A 215 19.01 -19.44 14.59
CA LEU A 215 18.82 -19.48 13.14
C LEU A 215 17.71 -20.49 12.81
N ARG A 216 16.75 -20.12 11.97
CA ARG A 216 15.69 -21.00 11.44
C ARG A 216 15.83 -21.10 9.93
N PHE A 217 15.58 -22.27 9.35
CA PHE A 217 15.70 -22.53 7.91
C PHE A 217 15.00 -23.84 7.52
N ARG A 218 14.71 -24.03 6.22
CA ARG A 218 14.22 -25.31 5.69
C ARG A 218 15.38 -26.26 5.43
N ARG A 219 15.11 -27.56 5.43
CA ARG A 219 16.09 -28.57 4.99
C ARG A 219 16.68 -28.26 3.61
N ASP A 220 15.87 -27.76 2.69
CA ASP A 220 16.31 -27.44 1.33
C ASP A 220 17.27 -26.24 1.25
N ASP A 221 17.31 -25.42 2.29
CA ASP A 221 18.22 -24.28 2.40
C ASP A 221 19.65 -24.71 2.74
N ILE A 222 19.85 -25.99 3.11
CA ILE A 222 21.18 -26.57 3.35
C ILE A 222 21.86 -26.80 1.99
N LYS A 223 22.97 -26.10 1.77
CA LYS A 223 23.82 -26.14 0.57
C LYS A 223 25.20 -26.69 0.90
N CYS A 224 25.91 -27.11 -0.16
CA CYS A 224 27.31 -27.49 -0.05
C CYS A 224 28.16 -26.29 0.39
N ALA A 225 29.05 -26.49 1.36
CA ALA A 225 30.00 -25.48 1.80
C ALA A 225 31.25 -25.38 0.89
N GLN A 226 31.49 -26.37 0.03
CA GLN A 226 32.67 -26.47 -0.83
C GLN A 226 32.44 -25.91 -2.24
N CYS A 227 31.20 -25.56 -2.60
CA CYS A 227 30.89 -24.97 -3.91
C CYS A 227 29.72 -23.99 -3.82
N SER A 228 29.58 -23.16 -4.85
CA SER A 228 28.54 -22.11 -4.94
C SER A 228 27.22 -22.59 -5.53
N SER A 229 27.01 -23.91 -5.66
CA SER A 229 25.76 -24.46 -6.21
C SER A 229 24.55 -24.04 -5.36
N PRO A 230 23.44 -23.57 -5.98
CA PRO A 230 22.21 -23.23 -5.26
C PRO A 230 21.38 -24.47 -4.89
N SER A 231 21.73 -25.65 -5.40
CA SER A 231 21.01 -26.89 -5.14
C SER A 231 21.09 -27.32 -3.68
N SER A 232 20.01 -27.89 -3.15
CA SER A 232 20.04 -28.49 -1.82
C SER A 232 21.09 -29.61 -1.78
N LEU A 233 21.87 -29.65 -0.70
CA LEU A 233 22.84 -30.69 -0.42
C LEU A 233 22.16 -32.03 -0.10
N ILE A 234 20.92 -31.99 0.42
CA ILE A 234 20.17 -33.17 0.86
C ILE A 234 19.03 -33.41 -0.12
N ASN A 235 19.28 -34.25 -1.12
CA ASN A 235 18.29 -34.63 -2.14
C ASN A 235 17.65 -36.01 -1.89
N VAL A 236 17.95 -36.64 -0.75
CA VAL A 236 17.41 -37.95 -0.34
C VAL A 236 16.35 -37.78 0.75
N ASN A 237 15.44 -38.75 0.85
CA ASN A 237 14.54 -38.83 2.00
C ASN A 237 15.36 -39.09 3.26
N HIS A 238 15.08 -38.34 4.32
CA HIS A 238 15.81 -38.42 5.58
C HIS A 238 14.87 -38.39 6.76
N ASN A 239 15.12 -39.24 7.75
CA ASN A 239 14.37 -39.24 9.01
C ASN A 239 15.25 -38.70 10.12
N CYS A 240 14.66 -37.93 11.02
CA CYS A 240 15.37 -37.38 12.16
C CYS A 240 15.90 -38.53 13.03
N TYR A 241 17.22 -38.59 13.24
CA TYR A 241 17.86 -39.61 14.06
C TYR A 241 17.25 -39.71 15.47
N ASN A 242 16.85 -38.57 16.06
CA ASN A 242 16.38 -38.52 17.44
C ASN A 242 14.88 -38.87 17.61
N CYS A 243 14.00 -38.34 16.75
CA CYS A 243 12.55 -38.54 16.91
C CYS A 243 11.92 -39.48 15.86
N GLY A 244 12.70 -39.98 14.90
CA GLY A 244 12.23 -40.89 13.84
C GLY A 244 11.32 -40.26 12.77
N GLN A 245 10.87 -39.01 12.97
CA GLN A 245 9.98 -38.32 12.03
C GLN A 245 10.70 -37.98 10.73
N ALA A 246 9.96 -38.01 9.62
CA ALA A 246 10.47 -37.58 8.32
C ALA A 246 10.89 -36.10 8.38
N VAL A 247 12.02 -35.79 7.77
CA VAL A 247 12.53 -34.45 7.54
C VAL A 247 12.40 -34.17 6.04
N PRO A 248 11.19 -33.82 5.56
CA PRO A 248 10.97 -33.45 4.17
C PRO A 248 11.70 -32.16 3.80
N ALA A 249 11.59 -31.80 2.53
CA ALA A 249 12.25 -30.68 1.89
C ALA A 249 11.98 -29.33 2.61
N ASP A 250 10.71 -29.13 2.96
CA ASP A 250 10.17 -27.96 3.64
C ASP A 250 10.22 -28.04 5.17
N ALA A 251 10.81 -29.10 5.74
CA ALA A 251 10.90 -29.27 7.19
C ALA A 251 11.69 -28.13 7.85
N GLU A 252 11.11 -27.54 8.90
CA GLU A 252 11.78 -26.51 9.69
C GLU A 252 12.91 -27.12 10.54
N LEU A 253 14.08 -26.51 10.42
CA LEU A 253 15.30 -26.82 11.16
C LEU A 253 15.78 -25.57 11.88
N THR A 254 16.50 -25.79 12.97
CA THR A 254 17.05 -24.71 13.79
C THR A 254 18.52 -24.91 14.07
N PHE A 255 19.25 -23.83 14.33
CA PHE A 255 20.63 -23.86 14.79
C PHE A 255 20.83 -22.84 15.92
N PRO A 256 21.46 -23.23 17.04
CA PRO A 256 21.74 -22.31 18.15
C PRO A 256 22.84 -21.30 17.77
N GLY A 257 22.50 -20.02 17.79
CA GLY A 257 23.37 -18.91 17.42
C GLY A 257 23.19 -18.43 15.97
N PRO A 258 23.89 -17.37 15.58
CA PRO A 258 23.75 -16.75 14.25
C PRO A 258 24.48 -17.51 13.12
N GLY A 259 25.26 -18.54 13.45
CA GLY A 259 26.21 -19.19 12.53
C GLY A 259 27.42 -18.31 12.22
N SER A 260 28.45 -18.88 11.59
CA SER A 260 29.61 -18.10 11.12
C SER A 260 29.30 -17.48 9.76
N THR A 261 29.66 -16.21 9.56
CA THR A 261 29.53 -15.56 8.25
C THR A 261 30.58 -16.12 7.29
N SER A 262 30.14 -16.73 6.19
CA SER A 262 30.98 -16.82 4.98
C SER A 262 30.87 -15.47 4.26
N GLY A 263 31.80 -15.07 3.38
CA GLY A 263 31.76 -13.77 2.67
C GLY A 263 30.54 -13.52 1.76
N THR A 264 29.48 -14.33 1.87
CA THR A 264 28.17 -14.21 1.23
C THR A 264 27.07 -13.95 2.27
N THR A 265 25.81 -13.78 1.85
CA THR A 265 24.65 -13.73 2.77
C THR A 265 24.38 -15.05 3.50
N ASP A 266 25.11 -16.11 3.18
CA ASP A 266 24.90 -17.44 3.75
C ASP A 266 25.57 -17.59 5.13
N ARG A 267 25.00 -18.49 5.94
CA ARG A 267 25.55 -18.87 7.24
C ARG A 267 26.22 -20.22 7.17
N LEU A 268 27.43 -20.34 7.71
CA LEU A 268 28.09 -21.63 7.91
C LEU A 268 27.69 -22.18 9.27
N VAL A 269 27.17 -23.40 9.26
CA VAL A 269 26.78 -24.14 10.47
C VAL A 269 27.34 -25.55 10.41
N MET A 270 27.69 -26.12 11.56
CA MET A 270 28.17 -27.50 11.63
C MET A 270 27.00 -28.48 11.49
N PHE A 271 27.15 -29.50 10.65
CA PHE A 271 26.02 -30.33 10.22
C PHE A 271 25.33 -31.06 11.40
N ARG A 272 26.13 -31.62 12.32
CA ARG A 272 25.63 -32.32 13.52
C ARG A 272 25.00 -31.43 14.61
N THR A 273 25.06 -30.11 14.49
CA THR A 273 24.46 -29.19 15.50
C THR A 273 23.16 -28.57 15.02
N ILE A 274 22.78 -28.80 13.77
CA ILE A 274 21.42 -28.50 13.30
C ILE A 274 20.44 -29.34 14.11
N GLN A 275 19.36 -28.73 14.57
CA GLN A 275 18.29 -29.34 15.35
C GLN A 275 17.01 -29.42 14.51
N HIS A 276 16.19 -30.42 14.78
CA HIS A 276 14.90 -30.56 14.12
C HIS A 276 13.86 -29.68 14.84
N GLY A 277 13.23 -28.75 14.11
CA GLY A 277 12.37 -27.72 14.69
C GLY A 277 11.19 -28.28 15.49
N LYS A 278 10.66 -29.45 15.11
CA LYS A 278 9.53 -30.10 15.82
C LYS A 278 9.90 -30.74 17.15
N CYS A 279 10.98 -31.53 17.19
CA CYS A 279 11.35 -32.25 18.42
C CYS A 279 12.28 -31.45 19.34
N GLY A 280 12.92 -30.38 18.83
CA GLY A 280 13.80 -29.48 19.61
C GLY A 280 15.02 -30.14 20.25
N THR A 281 15.19 -31.44 20.05
CA THR A 281 16.15 -32.30 20.76
C THR A 281 16.89 -33.15 19.72
N GLY A 282 18.22 -33.16 19.81
CA GLY A 282 19.10 -33.93 18.93
C GLY A 282 19.20 -33.38 17.50
N SER A 283 20.24 -33.80 16.80
CA SER A 283 20.42 -33.44 15.39
C SER A 283 19.78 -34.49 14.49
N PRO A 284 18.94 -34.10 13.51
CA PRO A 284 18.49 -35.05 12.51
C PRO A 284 19.66 -35.68 11.76
N PHE A 285 20.81 -34.98 11.66
CA PHE A 285 21.97 -35.38 10.86
C PHE A 285 23.15 -35.92 11.68
N TYR A 286 22.91 -36.39 12.92
CA TYR A 286 23.97 -36.80 13.84
C TYR A 286 24.97 -37.81 13.25
N SER A 287 24.48 -38.77 12.45
CA SER A 287 25.29 -39.78 11.75
C SER A 287 25.11 -39.73 10.23
N PHE A 288 24.65 -38.60 9.70
CA PHE A 288 24.33 -38.45 8.28
C PHE A 288 25.54 -37.94 7.48
N GLY A 289 25.77 -38.53 6.31
CA GLY A 289 26.78 -38.11 5.36
C GLY A 289 26.23 -38.11 3.95
N VAL A 290 26.61 -37.11 3.16
CA VAL A 290 26.14 -36.95 1.78
C VAL A 290 27.23 -36.34 0.90
N SER A 291 27.30 -36.77 -0.35
CA SER A 291 28.17 -36.17 -1.36
C SER A 291 27.39 -35.15 -2.16
N CYS A 292 27.98 -33.97 -2.35
CA CYS A 292 27.38 -32.91 -3.16
C CYS A 292 27.23 -33.37 -4.62
N SER A 293 26.02 -33.25 -5.19
CA SER A 293 25.78 -33.63 -6.59
C SER A 293 26.49 -32.74 -7.62
N ALA A 294 26.90 -31.53 -7.22
CA ALA A 294 27.52 -30.56 -8.13
C ALA A 294 29.05 -30.64 -8.16
N CYS A 295 29.69 -30.93 -7.02
CA CYS A 295 31.16 -30.92 -6.90
C CYS A 295 31.74 -32.22 -6.33
N SER A 296 30.90 -33.21 -6.05
CA SER A 296 31.26 -34.53 -5.49
C SER A 296 31.94 -34.51 -4.11
N SER A 297 32.08 -33.34 -3.49
CA SER A 297 32.67 -33.22 -2.16
C SER A 297 31.77 -33.87 -1.11
N TYR A 298 32.39 -34.66 -0.23
CA TYR A 298 31.70 -35.30 0.89
C TYR A 298 31.44 -34.31 2.03
N SER A 299 30.26 -34.38 2.63
CA SER A 299 29.86 -33.63 3.82
C SER A 299 29.29 -34.59 4.86
N GLY A 300 30.03 -34.79 5.95
CA GLY A 300 29.63 -35.62 7.09
C GLY A 300 29.26 -34.80 8.33
N PRO A 301 28.97 -35.44 9.48
CA PRO A 301 28.44 -34.78 10.68
C PRO A 301 29.35 -33.67 11.25
N THR A 302 30.66 -33.83 11.10
CA THR A 302 31.68 -32.87 11.57
C THR A 302 31.99 -31.73 10.60
N HIS A 303 31.42 -31.76 9.40
CA HIS A 303 31.68 -30.75 8.38
C HIS A 303 30.70 -29.57 8.53
N ASN A 304 31.12 -28.41 8.04
CA ASN A 304 30.24 -27.27 7.90
C ASN A 304 29.41 -27.40 6.61
N VAL A 305 28.17 -26.93 6.69
CA VAL A 305 27.26 -26.75 5.56
C VAL A 305 26.89 -25.28 5.46
N ARG A 306 26.52 -24.85 4.27
CA ARG A 306 26.13 -23.47 3.98
C ARG A 306 24.62 -23.37 4.02
N ILE A 307 24.07 -22.45 4.81
CA ILE A 307 22.64 -22.18 4.91
C ILE A 307 22.35 -20.91 4.15
N THR A 308 21.58 -21.05 3.07
CA THR A 308 21.07 -19.90 2.33
C THR A 308 19.75 -19.47 2.96
N LEU A 309 19.78 -18.39 3.73
CA LEU A 309 18.56 -17.85 4.33
C LEU A 309 17.64 -17.29 3.25
N GLY A 310 16.33 -17.47 3.45
CA GLY A 310 15.33 -16.79 2.64
C GLY A 310 15.57 -15.28 2.65
N LYS A 311 15.33 -14.63 1.50
CA LYS A 311 15.39 -13.16 1.35
C LYS A 311 14.62 -12.50 2.50
N VAL A 312 15.14 -11.39 3.02
CA VAL A 312 14.44 -10.62 4.06
C VAL A 312 13.13 -10.11 3.45
N ALA A 313 12.03 -10.14 4.22
CA ALA A 313 10.71 -9.70 3.77
C ALA A 313 10.76 -8.36 3.03
N LYS A 314 11.54 -7.39 3.54
CA LYS A 314 11.74 -6.07 2.93
C LYS A 314 12.27 -6.14 1.50
N ASP A 315 13.25 -6.99 1.22
CA ASP A 315 13.83 -7.14 -0.12
C ASP A 315 12.83 -7.77 -1.08
N MET A 316 12.06 -8.74 -0.59
CA MET A 316 11.01 -9.40 -1.37
C MET A 316 9.83 -8.46 -1.66
N ILE A 317 9.45 -7.62 -0.70
CA ILE A 317 8.44 -6.57 -0.91
C ILE A 317 8.92 -5.60 -1.98
N LYS A 318 10.18 -5.14 -1.90
CA LYS A 318 10.78 -4.27 -2.91
C LYS A 318 10.80 -4.92 -4.30
N GLU A 319 11.09 -6.21 -4.39
CA GLU A 319 11.09 -6.95 -5.66
C GLU A 319 9.68 -7.08 -6.25
N MET A 320 8.66 -7.32 -5.42
CA MET A 320 7.30 -7.64 -5.87
C MET A 320 6.38 -6.42 -6.01
N PHE A 321 6.64 -5.34 -5.28
CA PHE A 321 5.80 -4.14 -5.22
C PHE A 321 6.59 -2.85 -5.47
N GLY A 322 7.92 -2.90 -5.57
CA GLY A 322 8.76 -1.71 -5.65
C GLY A 322 8.52 -0.86 -6.90
N GLU A 323 8.16 -1.47 -8.02
CA GLU A 323 7.77 -0.73 -9.24
C GLU A 323 6.47 0.04 -9.01
N GLU A 324 5.41 -0.62 -8.53
CA GLU A 324 4.12 0.02 -8.21
C GLU A 324 4.29 1.16 -7.18
N ILE A 325 5.12 0.94 -6.15
CA ILE A 325 5.42 1.95 -5.13
C ILE A 325 6.13 3.15 -5.76
N LYS A 326 7.16 2.91 -6.58
CA LYS A 326 7.93 3.96 -7.23
C LYS A 326 7.08 4.79 -8.19
N ASP A 327 6.20 4.15 -8.95
CA ASP A 327 5.26 4.84 -9.84
C ASP A 327 4.39 5.85 -9.07
N TYR A 328 4.01 5.54 -7.83
CA TYR A 328 3.21 6.44 -6.99
C TYR A 328 4.05 7.57 -6.39
N GLU A 329 5.33 7.33 -6.09
CA GLU A 329 6.27 8.36 -5.63
C GLU A 329 6.50 9.41 -6.72
N ASP A 330 6.73 8.98 -7.95
CA ASP A 330 6.98 9.86 -9.10
C ASP A 330 5.76 10.76 -9.39
N MET A 331 4.53 10.25 -9.21
CA MET A 331 3.29 11.04 -9.30
C MET A 331 3.08 12.06 -8.18
N THR A 332 3.77 11.89 -7.04
CA THR A 332 3.64 12.81 -5.90
C THR A 332 4.61 13.99 -6.01
N VAL A 333 5.71 13.81 -6.77
CA VAL A 333 6.76 14.82 -6.99
C VAL A 333 6.51 15.65 -8.27
N ALA A 334 5.83 15.08 -9.27
CA ALA A 334 5.44 15.77 -10.51
C ALA A 334 4.36 16.84 -10.28
#